data_AF-A0A645IHJ7-F1
#
_entry.id   AF-A0A645IHJ7-F1
#
_cell.length_a   1.000
_cell.length_b   1.000
_cell.length_c   1.000
_cell.angle_alpha   90.00
_cell.angle_beta   90.00
_cell.angle_gamma   90.00
#
_symmetry.space_group_name_H-M   'P 1'
#
loop_
_entity.id
_entity.type
_entity.pdbx_description
1 polymer ?
#
loop_
_entity_poly.entity_id
_entity_poly.type
_entity_poly.pdbx_seq_one_letter_code
_entity_poly.pdbx_strand_id
1 'polypeptide(L)'
;MHFMMRAKALVAFPGGFGTMDELFEVLTLVQTHKGKPVPVILFGTEFWKRVLNFDVLVEEGTISAKDLNLFRYTDDPAEAWSFIQQFYKTGWNNG
;
A
#
# COMPACT_ATOMS: atom_id res chain seq x y z
N MET A 1 -8.87 -9.01 -13.67
CA MET A 1 -7.89 -9.06 -12.57
C MET A 1 -7.61 -10.48 -12.14
N HIS A 2 -6.41 -11.03 -12.34
CA HIS A 2 -6.08 -12.38 -11.84
C HIS A 2 -5.32 -12.35 -10.51
N PHE A 3 -4.46 -11.33 -10.29
CA PHE A 3 -3.61 -11.21 -9.09
C PHE A 3 -4.42 -10.85 -7.83
N MET A 4 -5.12 -9.71 -7.84
CA MET A 4 -5.87 -9.22 -6.67
C MET A 4 -7.05 -10.09 -6.24
N MET A 5 -7.55 -10.98 -7.11
CA MET A 5 -8.61 -11.93 -6.71
C MET A 5 -8.11 -12.99 -5.73
N ARG A 6 -6.80 -13.23 -5.65
CA ARG A 6 -6.20 -14.28 -4.80
C ARG A 6 -5.19 -13.74 -3.79
N ALA A 7 -4.67 -12.52 -4.00
CA ALA A 7 -3.71 -11.90 -3.09
C ALA A 7 -4.30 -11.65 -1.69
N LYS A 8 -3.44 -11.78 -0.68
CA LYS A 8 -3.72 -11.49 0.74
C LYS A 8 -2.92 -10.30 1.26
N ALA A 9 -1.95 -9.83 0.51
CA ALA A 9 -1.14 -8.66 0.82
C ALA A 9 -0.48 -8.22 -0.49
N LEU A 10 -0.15 -6.93 -0.59
CA LEU A 10 0.81 -6.43 -1.56
C LEU A 10 2.07 -6.02 -0.81
N VAL A 11 3.21 -6.58 -1.20
CA VAL A 11 4.54 -6.14 -0.75
C VAL A 11 5.30 -5.67 -1.99
N ALA A 12 5.43 -4.36 -2.15
CA ALA A 12 6.09 -3.74 -3.28
C ALA A 12 7.55 -3.41 -2.91
N PHE A 13 8.48 -4.10 -3.57
CA PHE A 13 9.92 -3.80 -3.52
C PHE A 13 10.28 -2.72 -4.54
N PRO A 14 11.48 -2.10 -4.47
CA PRO A 14 11.93 -1.12 -5.44
C PRO A 14 11.79 -1.64 -6.88
N GLY A 15 11.12 -0.85 -7.74
CA GLY A 15 10.76 -1.26 -9.08
C GLY A 15 10.37 -0.10 -9.99
N GLY A 16 10.11 -0.42 -11.25
CA GLY A 16 9.75 0.56 -12.29
C GLY A 16 8.24 0.61 -12.56
N PHE A 17 7.88 0.88 -13.81
CA PHE A 17 6.49 1.09 -14.23
C PHE A 17 5.54 -0.06 -13.86
N GLY A 18 5.92 -1.32 -14.07
CA GLY A 18 5.04 -2.44 -13.73
C GLY A 18 4.74 -2.55 -12.22
N THR A 19 5.71 -2.21 -11.36
CA THR A 19 5.51 -2.19 -9.91
C THR A 19 4.62 -1.03 -9.50
N MET A 20 4.80 0.14 -10.12
CA MET A 20 3.98 1.32 -9.85
C MET A 20 2.53 1.10 -10.31
N ASP A 21 2.33 0.52 -11.49
CA ASP A 21 1.00 0.20 -12.04
C ASP A 21 0.20 -0.66 -11.05
N GLU A 22 0.77 -1.80 -10.64
CA GLU A 22 0.16 -2.68 -9.63
C GLU A 22 -0.03 -1.99 -8.27
N LEU A 23 0.94 -1.17 -7.82
CA LEU A 23 0.81 -0.43 -6.56
C LEU A 23 -0.38 0.54 -6.59
N PHE A 24 -0.45 1.40 -7.60
CA PHE A 24 -1.50 2.41 -7.69
C PHE A 24 -2.87 1.79 -7.96
N GLU A 25 -2.93 0.70 -8.73
CA GLU A 25 -4.16 -0.05 -8.92
C GLU A 25 -4.70 -0.59 -7.58
N VAL A 26 -3.84 -1.24 -6.79
CA VAL A 26 -4.23 -1.77 -5.47
C VAL A 26 -4.63 -0.65 -4.51
N LEU A 27 -3.86 0.44 -4.44
CA LEU A 27 -4.21 1.58 -3.60
C LEU A 27 -5.57 2.17 -3.99
N THR A 28 -5.85 2.33 -5.29
CA THR A 28 -7.12 2.84 -5.79
C THR A 28 -8.28 1.90 -5.45
N LEU A 29 -8.10 0.58 -5.59
CA LEU A 29 -9.12 -0.42 -5.24
C LEU A 29 -9.46 -0.42 -3.75
N VAL A 30 -8.46 -0.28 -2.88
CA VAL A 30 -8.67 -0.21 -1.43
C VAL A 30 -9.31 1.14 -1.05
N GLN A 31 -8.79 2.25 -1.56
CA GLN A 31 -9.31 3.61 -1.33
C GLN A 31 -10.79 3.73 -1.69
N THR A 32 -11.17 3.21 -2.86
CA THR A 32 -12.55 3.29 -3.38
C THR A 32 -13.48 2.20 -2.85
N HIS A 33 -12.97 1.30 -2.00
CA HIS A 33 -13.71 0.15 -1.46
C HIS A 33 -14.28 -0.77 -2.55
N LYS A 34 -13.63 -0.81 -3.72
CA LYS A 34 -14.00 -1.66 -4.87
C LYS A 34 -13.27 -3.01 -4.85
N GLY A 35 -12.21 -3.14 -4.06
CA GLY A 35 -11.51 -4.40 -3.76
C GLY A 35 -11.76 -4.89 -2.34
N LYS A 36 -11.37 -6.14 -2.07
CA LYS A 36 -11.23 -6.61 -0.68
C LYS A 36 -10.07 -5.85 -0.03
N PRO A 37 -10.21 -5.39 1.23
CA PRO A 37 -9.09 -4.77 1.93
C PRO A 37 -7.91 -5.73 2.02
N VAL A 38 -6.73 -5.24 1.62
CA VAL A 38 -5.45 -5.95 1.75
C VAL A 38 -4.41 -5.01 2.35
N PRO A 39 -3.48 -5.52 3.18
CA PRO A 39 -2.35 -4.73 3.64
C PRO A 39 -1.41 -4.44 2.45
N VAL A 40 -1.01 -3.18 2.32
CA VAL A 40 -0.02 -2.71 1.34
C VAL A 40 1.26 -2.31 2.07
N ILE A 41 2.38 -2.86 1.63
CA ILE A 41 3.71 -2.61 2.21
C ILE A 41 4.64 -2.13 1.11
N LEU A 42 5.33 -1.04 1.38
CA LEU A 42 6.38 -0.46 0.54
C LEU A 42 7.74 -0.81 1.16
N PHE A 43 8.39 -1.84 0.63
CA PHE A 43 9.69 -2.29 1.10
C PHE A 43 10.80 -1.45 0.46
N GLY A 44 11.79 -0.99 1.23
CA GLY A 44 12.84 -0.10 0.74
C GLY A 44 12.45 1.37 0.90
N THR A 45 12.37 1.85 2.13
CA THR A 45 11.81 3.16 2.51
C THR A 45 12.46 4.32 1.73
N GLU A 46 13.79 4.32 1.65
CA GLU A 46 14.55 5.37 0.97
C GLU A 46 14.24 5.45 -0.53
N PHE A 47 14.05 4.31 -1.20
CA PHE A 47 13.70 4.29 -2.61
C PHE A 47 12.34 4.96 -2.83
N TRP A 48 11.33 4.54 -2.07
CA TRP A 48 9.97 5.02 -2.25
C TRP A 48 9.81 6.49 -1.90
N LYS A 49 10.39 6.96 -0.79
CA LYS A 49 10.35 8.39 -0.41
C LYS A 49 11.03 9.30 -1.43
N ARG A 50 12.04 8.80 -2.16
CA ARG A 50 12.73 9.55 -3.21
C ARG A 50 11.98 9.56 -4.53
N VAL A 51 11.39 8.43 -4.91
CA VAL A 51 10.71 8.26 -6.20
C VAL A 51 9.29 8.82 -6.16
N LEU A 52 8.62 8.75 -5.01
CA LEU A 52 7.22 9.13 -4.87
C LEU A 52 6.99 9.79 -3.50
N ASN A 53 6.79 11.10 -3.53
CA ASN A 53 6.39 11.85 -2.35
C ASN A 53 4.86 11.93 -2.30
N PHE A 54 4.23 11.06 -1.51
CA PHE A 54 2.77 11.05 -1.36
C PHE A 54 2.23 12.29 -0.63
N ASP A 55 3.05 12.99 0.16
CA ASP A 55 2.63 14.22 0.83
C ASP A 55 2.29 15.31 -0.20
N VAL A 56 3.04 15.38 -1.30
CA VAL A 56 2.73 16.29 -2.42
C VAL A 56 1.36 15.98 -3.02
N LEU A 57 0.97 14.70 -3.11
CA LEU A 57 -0.35 14.34 -3.64
C LEU A 57 -1.49 14.80 -2.72
N VAL A 58 -1.24 14.84 -1.41
CA VAL A 58 -2.17 15.42 -0.42
C VAL A 58 -2.21 16.94 -0.54
N GLU A 59 -1.05 17.59 -0.65
CA GLU A 59 -0.95 19.05 -0.81
C GLU A 59 -1.66 19.56 -2.07
N GLU A 60 -1.51 18.83 -3.18
CA GLU A 60 -2.20 19.11 -4.45
C GLU A 60 -3.69 18.71 -4.45
N GLY A 61 -4.18 18.12 -3.34
CA GLY A 61 -5.59 17.74 -3.18
C GLY A 61 -6.04 16.56 -4.05
N THR A 62 -5.09 15.77 -4.57
CA THR A 62 -5.38 14.61 -5.43
C THR A 62 -5.73 13.36 -4.64
N ILE A 63 -5.26 13.27 -3.38
CA ILE A 63 -5.65 12.27 -2.39
C ILE A 63 -5.92 12.95 -1.04
N SER A 64 -6.59 12.25 -0.13
CA SER A 64 -6.81 12.75 1.23
C SER A 64 -5.69 12.33 2.17
N ALA A 65 -5.43 13.10 3.24
CA ALA A 65 -4.40 12.76 4.22
C ALA A 65 -4.60 11.37 4.87
N LYS A 66 -5.85 10.89 4.98
CA LYS A 66 -6.16 9.55 5.49
C LYS A 66 -5.72 8.43 4.54
N ASP A 67 -5.56 8.72 3.24
CA ASP A 67 -5.14 7.72 2.25
C ASP A 67 -3.67 7.31 2.45
N LEU A 68 -2.88 8.12 3.16
CA LEU A 68 -1.54 7.73 3.61
C LEU A 68 -1.54 6.56 4.60
N ASN A 69 -2.70 6.24 5.21
CA ASN A 69 -2.85 5.06 6.08
C ASN A 69 -3.09 3.76 5.29
N LEU A 70 -3.21 3.82 3.96
CA LEU A 70 -3.44 2.65 3.11
C LEU A 70 -2.22 1.74 2.98
N PHE A 71 -1.01 2.28 3.21
CA PHE A 71 0.24 1.55 3.09
C PHE A 71 1.17 1.80 4.27
N ARG A 72 2.20 0.95 4.43
CA ARG A 72 3.30 1.18 5.36
C ARG A 72 4.66 0.99 4.70
N TYR A 73 5.61 1.82 5.07
CA TYR A 73 7.03 1.62 4.75
C TYR A 73 7.66 0.64 5.73
N THR A 74 8.61 -0.15 5.25
CA THR A 74 9.51 -0.94 6.10
C THR A 74 10.75 -1.34 5.34
N ASP A 75 11.83 -1.60 6.06
CA ASP A 75 13.07 -2.19 5.56
C ASP A 75 13.36 -3.55 6.23
N ASP A 76 12.45 -4.03 7.08
CA ASP A 76 12.56 -5.28 7.84
C ASP A 76 11.46 -6.28 7.42
N PRO A 77 11.84 -7.46 6.88
CA PRO A 77 10.88 -8.51 6.55
C PRO A 77 10.04 -8.98 7.75
N ALA A 78 10.59 -8.95 8.98
CA ALA A 78 9.87 -9.36 10.17
C ALA A 78 8.76 -8.36 10.54
N GLU A 79 9.02 -7.06 10.39
CA GLU A 79 8.00 -6.02 10.54
C GLU A 79 6.91 -6.15 9.47
N ALA A 80 7.29 -6.35 8.20
CA ALA A 80 6.35 -6.57 7.11
C ALA A 80 5.40 -7.75 7.41
N TRP A 81 5.96 -8.89 7.86
CA TRP A 81 5.17 -10.05 8.23
C TRP A 81 4.25 -9.78 9.42
N SER A 82 4.77 -9.13 10.46
CA SER A 82 4.00 -8.77 11.66
C SER A 82 2.81 -7.87 11.31
N PHE A 83 2.99 -6.91 10.40
CA PHE A 83 1.92 -6.05 9.91
C PHE A 83 0.82 -6.84 9.18
N ILE A 84 1.19 -7.77 8.29
CA ILE A 84 0.21 -8.64 7.58
C ILE A 84 -0.59 -9.46 8.59
N GLN A 85 0.07 -10.06 9.58
CA GLN A 85 -0.61 -10.84 10.62
C GLN A 85 -1.56 -9.97 11.44
N GLN A 86 -1.12 -8.77 11.83
CA GLN A 86 -1.92 -7.86 12.64
C GLN A 86 -3.17 -7.39 11.90
N PHE A 87 -3.04 -7.02 10.62
CA PHE A 87 -4.15 -6.62 9.76
C PHE A 87 -5.31 -7.63 9.79
N TYR A 88 -4.99 -8.92 9.71
CA TYR A 88 -5.99 -9.98 9.71
C TYR A 88 -6.49 -10.37 11.11
N LYS A 89 -5.74 -10.05 12.17
CA LYS A 89 -6.18 -10.27 13.56
C LYS A 89 -7.16 -9.20 14.04
N THR A 90 -6.93 -7.93 13.72
CA THR A 90 -7.75 -6.81 14.21
C THR A 90 -8.93 -6.46 13.32
N GLY A 91 -8.97 -7.01 12.10
CA GLY A 91 -9.88 -6.56 11.06
C GLY A 91 -9.41 -5.23 10.45
N TRP A 92 -9.91 -4.94 9.24
CA TRP A 92 -9.67 -3.66 8.57
C TRP A 92 -10.52 -2.56 9.23
N ASN A 93 -9.88 -1.65 9.95
CA ASN A 93 -10.54 -0.60 10.73
C ASN A 93 -10.33 0.82 10.18
N ASN A 94 -9.86 0.97 8.93
CA ASN A 94 -9.60 2.28 8.30
C ASN A 94 -10.81 2.74 7.46
N GLY A 95 -11.95 2.96 8.11
CA GLY A 95 -13.12 3.67 7.56
C GLY A 95 -13.04 5.17 7.82
#